data_AF-A0A6I5CMT6-F1
#
_entry.id   AF-A0A6I5CMT6-F1
#
_cell.length_a   1.000
_cell.length_b   1.000
_cell.length_c   1.000
_cell.angle_alpha   90.00
_cell.angle_beta   90.00
_cell.angle_gamma   90.00
#
_symmetry.space_group_name_H-M   'P 1'
#
loop_
_entity.id
_entity.type
_entity.pdbx_description
1 polymer ?
#
loop_
_entity_poly.entity_id
_entity_poly.type
_entity_poly.pdbx_seq_one_letter_code
_entity_poly.pdbx_strand_id
1 'polypeptide(L)'
;AIRLGAMAFVAAVGGLGGAVIVGPVLGALPGGVAALWGLGALITFAVGAATLALQGVFGVIGIGLAILLVVIAGNPSAGGAFPLPLLPPFWKTIGPALPPGAGTWAARSIAYFRSNALTGALLVLGAWAAAGVVVTLLASGQRRGRGGGAVGAAWKDSPDPVA
;
A
#
# COMPACT_ATOMS: atom_id res chain seq x y z
N ALA A 1 10.52 0.32 -10.84
CA ALA A 1 11.57 0.76 -9.90
C ALA A 1 11.35 2.21 -9.42
N ILE A 2 11.51 3.24 -10.27
CA ILE A 2 11.42 4.66 -9.86
C ILE A 2 10.14 4.99 -9.07
N ARG A 3 8.95 4.63 -9.58
CA ARG A 3 7.67 4.89 -8.90
C ARG A 3 7.58 4.23 -7.51
N LEU A 4 8.12 3.02 -7.36
CA LEU A 4 8.15 2.33 -6.07
C LEU A 4 9.15 2.97 -5.10
N GLY A 5 10.32 3.40 -5.59
CA GLY A 5 11.30 4.12 -4.78
C GLY A 5 10.77 5.47 -4.29
N ALA A 6 10.12 6.24 -5.18
CA ALA A 6 9.44 7.47 -4.81
C ALA A 6 8.33 7.21 -3.78
N MET A 7 7.54 6.14 -3.96
CA MET A 7 6.50 5.76 -3.00
C MET A 7 7.09 5.37 -1.64
N ALA A 8 8.22 4.67 -1.61
CA ALA A 8 8.91 4.32 -0.36
C ALA A 8 9.40 5.57 0.38
N PHE A 9 9.94 6.56 -0.35
CA PHE A 9 10.33 7.84 0.23
C PHE A 9 9.12 8.61 0.79
N VAL A 10 8.05 8.73 0.00
CA VAL A 10 6.79 9.36 0.45
C VAL A 10 6.23 8.67 1.68
N ALA A 11 6.26 7.34 1.71
CA ALA A 11 5.80 6.56 2.85
C ALA A 11 6.66 6.79 4.10
N ALA A 12 8.00 6.83 3.94
CA ALA A 12 8.91 7.10 5.06
C ALA A 12 8.69 8.51 5.64
N VAL A 13 8.63 9.54 4.79
CA VAL A 13 8.43 10.93 5.23
C VAL A 13 7.02 11.15 5.77
N GLY A 14 6.00 10.67 5.06
CA GLY A 14 4.60 10.79 5.47
C GLY A 14 4.32 10.04 6.77
N GLY A 15 4.87 8.83 6.93
CA GLY A 15 4.79 8.07 8.17
C GLY A 15 5.47 8.79 9.34
N LEU A 16 6.61 9.43 9.11
CA LEU A 16 7.33 10.19 10.14
C LEU A 16 6.51 11.42 10.55
N GLY A 17 6.02 12.17 9.57
CA GLY A 17 5.16 13.32 9.80
C GLY A 17 3.91 12.93 10.60
N GLY A 18 3.24 11.85 10.22
CA GLY A 18 2.09 11.32 10.95
C GLY A 18 2.44 10.93 12.39
N ALA A 19 3.55 10.23 12.61
CA ALA A 19 3.99 9.81 13.94
C ALA A 19 4.36 11.01 14.84
N VAL A 20 5.01 12.04 14.30
CA VAL A 20 5.33 13.27 15.02
C VAL A 20 4.08 14.06 15.37
N ILE A 21 3.13 14.17 14.42
CA ILE A 21 1.87 14.87 14.64
C ILE A 21 1.05 14.16 15.72
N VAL A 22 0.82 12.85 15.57
CA VAL A 22 -0.03 12.08 16.49
C VAL A 22 0.61 11.93 17.88
N GLY A 23 1.93 11.74 17.96
CA GLY A 23 2.63 11.56 19.23
C GLY A 23 2.99 12.92 19.89
N PRO A 24 4.18 13.48 19.64
CA PRO A 24 4.67 14.70 20.30
C PRO A 24 3.78 15.94 20.17
N VAL A 25 3.18 16.19 19.00
CA VAL A 25 2.46 17.46 18.75
C VAL A 25 1.07 17.45 19.37
N LEU A 26 0.29 16.39 19.10
CA LEU A 26 -1.10 16.31 19.57
C LEU A 26 -1.25 15.57 20.90
N GLY A 27 -0.28 14.74 21.29
CA GLY A 27 -0.41 13.85 22.45
C GLY A 27 -1.56 12.83 22.29
N ALA A 28 -1.94 12.50 21.04
CA ALA A 28 -3.18 11.79 20.75
C ALA A 28 -3.07 10.28 21.01
N LEU A 29 -1.93 9.65 20.69
CA LEU A 29 -1.67 8.25 21.03
C LEU A 29 -0.44 8.15 21.94
N PRO A 30 -0.53 7.42 23.07
CA PRO A 30 0.66 6.96 23.78
C PRO A 30 1.43 5.99 22.87
N GLY A 31 2.76 5.99 22.91
CA GLY A 31 3.58 5.09 22.09
C GLY A 31 4.86 5.75 21.58
N GLY A 32 5.86 4.93 21.27
CA GLY A 32 7.14 5.44 20.75
C GLY A 32 7.00 5.95 19.32
N VAL A 33 7.51 7.16 19.05
CA VAL A 33 7.51 7.78 17.70
C VAL A 33 8.09 6.85 16.65
N ALA A 34 9.17 6.12 16.97
CA ALA A 34 9.80 5.18 16.05
C ALA A 34 8.86 4.02 15.64
N ALA A 35 8.06 3.50 16.57
CA ALA A 35 7.12 2.40 16.28
C ALA A 35 5.95 2.88 15.43
N LEU A 36 5.37 4.04 15.77
CA LEU A 36 4.30 4.65 14.99
C LEU A 36 4.79 5.10 13.60
N TRP A 37 6.03 5.56 13.49
CA TRP A 37 6.66 5.90 12.22
C TRP A 37 6.80 4.66 11.33
N GLY A 38 7.39 3.59 11.85
CA GLY A 38 7.56 2.34 11.10
C GLY A 38 6.21 1.77 10.62
N LEU A 39 5.19 1.81 11.49
CA LEU A 39 3.83 1.42 11.11
C LEU A 39 3.23 2.32 10.03
N GLY A 40 3.29 3.65 10.22
CA GLY A 40 2.76 4.61 9.27
C GLY A 40 3.42 4.51 7.90
N ALA A 41 4.74 4.31 7.87
CA ALA A 41 5.49 4.07 6.65
C ALA A 41 5.06 2.76 5.98
N LEU A 42 4.94 1.67 6.74
CA LEU A 42 4.55 0.38 6.20
C LEU A 42 3.12 0.39 5.62
N ILE A 43 2.14 0.98 6.31
CA ILE A 43 0.76 1.08 5.82
C ILE A 43 0.71 1.93 4.54
N THR A 44 1.35 3.10 4.58
CA THR A 44 1.37 4.03 3.43
C THR A 44 2.01 3.35 2.22
N PHE A 45 3.14 2.68 2.42
CA PHE A 45 3.81 1.95 1.35
C PHE A 45 2.98 0.77 0.83
N ALA A 46 2.37 -0.03 1.71
CA ALA A 46 1.54 -1.17 1.31
C ALA A 46 0.36 -0.73 0.43
N VAL A 47 -0.37 0.30 0.84
CA VAL A 47 -1.49 0.86 0.07
C VAL A 47 -1.02 1.49 -1.25
N GLY A 48 0.08 2.24 -1.22
CA GLY A 48 0.66 2.84 -2.42
C GLY A 48 1.15 1.80 -3.43
N ALA A 49 1.86 0.77 -2.98
CA ALA A 49 2.34 -0.33 -3.80
C ALA A 49 1.18 -1.14 -4.39
N ALA A 50 0.13 -1.42 -3.60
CA ALA A 50 -1.09 -2.07 -4.08
C ALA A 50 -1.81 -1.23 -5.16
N THR A 51 -1.88 0.08 -4.96
CA THR A 51 -2.48 1.01 -5.94
C THR A 51 -1.66 1.04 -7.23
N LEU A 52 -0.33 1.10 -7.13
CA LEU A 52 0.57 1.02 -8.28
C LEU A 52 0.44 -0.30 -9.03
N ALA A 53 0.26 -1.41 -8.31
CA ALA A 53 0.03 -2.73 -8.90
C ALA A 53 -1.28 -2.77 -9.67
N LEU A 54 -2.39 -2.35 -9.04
CA LEU A 54 -3.70 -2.30 -9.69
C LEU A 54 -3.70 -1.37 -10.90
N GLN A 55 -3.08 -0.19 -10.79
CA GLN A 55 -2.91 0.70 -11.92
C GLN A 55 -2.03 0.07 -13.03
N GLY A 56 -1.00 -0.67 -12.62
CA GLY A 56 -0.13 -1.42 -13.50
C GLY A 56 -0.83 -2.57 -14.24
N VAL A 57 -1.93 -3.10 -13.74
CA VAL A 57 -2.69 -4.17 -14.40
C VAL A 57 -3.88 -3.63 -15.19
N PHE A 58 -4.67 -2.75 -14.56
CA PHE A 58 -5.97 -2.30 -15.08
C PHE A 58 -5.96 -0.86 -15.60
N GLY A 59 -4.80 -0.18 -15.63
CA GLY A 59 -4.71 1.23 -16.02
C GLY A 59 -5.42 2.14 -15.01
N VAL A 60 -6.08 3.20 -15.49
CA VAL A 60 -6.77 4.18 -14.61
C VAL A 60 -7.86 3.54 -13.76
N ILE A 61 -8.57 2.53 -14.29
CA ILE A 61 -9.61 1.79 -13.55
C ILE A 61 -9.04 1.13 -12.29
N GLY A 62 -7.77 0.72 -12.32
CA GLY A 62 -7.09 0.14 -11.16
C GLY A 62 -7.02 1.07 -9.95
N ILE A 63 -7.00 2.40 -10.17
CA ILE A 63 -7.04 3.38 -9.09
C ILE A 63 -8.43 3.36 -8.42
N GLY A 64 -9.50 3.29 -9.22
CA GLY A 64 -10.87 3.13 -8.70
C GLY A 64 -11.04 1.86 -7.87
N LEU A 65 -10.44 0.75 -8.31
CA LEU A 65 -10.43 -0.51 -7.55
C LEU A 65 -9.67 -0.39 -6.23
N ALA A 66 -8.53 0.32 -6.23
CA ALA A 66 -7.78 0.58 -5.00
C ALA A 66 -8.60 1.41 -4.00
N ILE A 67 -9.31 2.43 -4.49
CA ILE A 67 -10.20 3.25 -3.65
C ILE A 67 -11.35 2.39 -3.09
N LEU A 68 -12.00 1.57 -3.94
CA LEU A 68 -13.06 0.68 -3.51
C LEU A 68 -12.59 -0.27 -2.40
N LEU A 69 -11.40 -0.84 -2.55
CA LEU A 69 -10.86 -1.81 -1.59
C LEU A 69 -10.36 -1.14 -0.30
N VAL A 70 -9.56 -0.08 -0.41
CA VAL A 70 -8.85 0.51 0.74
C VAL A 70 -9.71 1.55 1.45
N VAL A 71 -10.48 2.34 0.71
CA VAL A 71 -11.26 3.44 1.30
C VAL A 71 -12.67 2.97 1.59
N ILE A 72 -13.38 2.48 0.57
CA ILE A 72 -14.81 2.15 0.70
C ILE A 72 -15.01 0.91 1.57
N ALA A 73 -14.27 -0.18 1.30
CA ALA A 73 -14.34 -1.39 2.11
C ALA A 73 -13.42 -1.35 3.35
N GLY A 74 -12.29 -0.66 3.25
CA GLY A 74 -11.34 -0.58 4.36
C GLY A 74 -11.83 0.25 5.54
N ASN A 75 -12.51 1.38 5.31
CA ASN A 75 -12.97 2.23 6.42
C ASN A 75 -14.00 1.54 7.34
N PRO A 76 -15.08 0.89 6.84
CA PRO A 76 -16.03 0.19 7.69
C PRO A 76 -15.42 -1.00 8.45
N SER A 77 -14.38 -1.61 7.88
CA SER A 77 -13.72 -2.80 8.43
C SER A 77 -12.51 -2.49 9.31
N ALA A 78 -12.09 -1.23 9.39
CA ALA A 78 -10.87 -0.83 10.11
C ALA A 78 -10.95 -1.06 11.62
N GLY A 79 -12.16 -1.06 12.21
CA GLY A 79 -12.33 -1.21 13.65
C GLY A 79 -11.85 0.00 14.47
N GLY A 80 -11.83 1.18 13.84
CA GLY A 80 -11.42 2.46 14.43
C GLY A 80 -12.52 3.09 15.29
N ALA A 81 -13.61 3.53 14.66
CA ALA A 81 -14.75 4.16 15.35
C ALA A 81 -15.50 3.18 16.27
N PHE A 82 -15.67 1.94 15.80
CA PHE A 82 -16.26 0.85 16.58
C PHE A 82 -15.24 -0.28 16.71
N PRO A 83 -15.13 -0.94 17.88
CA PRO A 83 -14.25 -2.07 18.04
C PRO A 83 -14.69 -3.25 17.17
N LEU A 84 -13.71 -4.04 16.69
CA LEU A 84 -13.91 -5.15 15.75
C LEU A 84 -15.06 -6.11 16.11
N PRO A 85 -15.31 -6.49 17.39
CA PRO A 85 -16.41 -7.39 17.73
C PRO A 85 -17.81 -6.81 17.50
N LEU A 86 -17.97 -5.48 17.42
CA LEU A 86 -19.24 -4.79 17.20
C LEU A 86 -19.54 -4.55 15.71
N LEU A 87 -18.60 -4.86 14.82
CA LEU A 87 -18.83 -4.72 13.39
C LEU A 87 -19.79 -5.81 12.89
N PRO A 88 -20.59 -5.53 11.84
CA PRO A 88 -21.35 -6.54 11.14
C PRO A 88 -20.46 -7.72 10.72
N PRO A 89 -20.99 -8.97 10.67
CA PRO A 89 -20.17 -10.17 10.46
C PRO A 89 -19.25 -10.11 9.24
N PHE A 90 -19.72 -9.53 8.14
CA PHE A 90 -18.92 -9.34 6.92
C PHE A 90 -17.68 -8.46 7.15
N TRP A 91 -17.84 -7.30 7.78
CA TRP A 91 -16.73 -6.38 8.02
C TRP A 91 -15.76 -6.91 9.06
N LYS A 92 -16.28 -7.61 10.07
CA LYS A 92 -15.50 -8.27 11.11
C LYS A 92 -14.56 -9.35 10.54
N THR A 93 -15.00 -10.11 9.54
CA THR A 93 -14.21 -11.20 8.97
C THR A 93 -13.13 -10.71 8.01
N ILE A 94 -13.45 -9.75 7.13
CA ILE A 94 -12.48 -9.28 6.12
C ILE A 94 -11.51 -8.22 6.66
N GLY A 95 -11.92 -7.43 7.66
CA GLY A 95 -11.16 -6.28 8.16
C GLY A 95 -9.71 -6.58 8.55
N PRO A 96 -9.44 -7.66 9.32
CA PRO A 96 -8.08 -8.00 9.71
C PRO A 96 -7.12 -8.29 8.55
N ALA A 97 -7.64 -8.68 7.38
CA ALA A 97 -6.85 -8.95 6.17
C ALA A 97 -6.64 -7.71 5.29
N LEU A 98 -7.35 -6.61 5.56
CA LEU A 98 -7.22 -5.35 4.83
C LEU A 98 -6.21 -4.41 5.52
N PRO A 99 -5.46 -3.59 4.76
CA PRO A 99 -4.45 -2.71 5.35
C PRO A 99 -5.00 -1.76 6.44
N PRO A 100 -6.20 -1.15 6.30
CA PRO A 100 -6.76 -0.30 7.34
C PRO A 100 -7.09 -1.02 8.65
N GLY A 101 -7.61 -2.26 8.58
CA GLY A 101 -7.92 -3.05 9.78
C GLY A 101 -6.67 -3.55 10.48
N ALA A 102 -5.72 -4.11 9.72
CA ALA A 102 -4.41 -4.49 10.27
C ALA A 102 -3.68 -3.28 10.88
N GLY A 103 -3.70 -2.13 10.20
CA GLY A 103 -3.07 -0.90 10.65
C GLY A 103 -3.69 -0.35 11.94
N THR A 104 -5.02 -0.37 12.05
CA THR A 104 -5.72 0.09 13.25
C THR A 104 -5.46 -0.80 14.45
N TRP A 105 -5.46 -2.13 14.26
CA TRP A 105 -5.05 -3.06 15.31
C TRP A 105 -3.61 -2.83 15.75
N ALA A 106 -2.67 -2.69 14.80
CA ALA A 106 -1.26 -2.46 15.09
C ALA A 106 -1.04 -1.15 15.86
N ALA A 107 -1.69 -0.05 15.43
CA ALA A 107 -1.60 1.24 16.11
C ALA A 107 -2.13 1.14 17.55
N ARG A 108 -3.28 0.50 17.74
CA ARG A 108 -3.86 0.24 19.07
C ARG A 108 -2.94 -0.63 19.93
N SER A 109 -2.32 -1.67 19.35
CA SER A 109 -1.41 -2.57 20.05
C SER A 109 -0.13 -1.85 20.52
N ILE A 110 0.49 -1.07 19.64
CA ILE A 110 1.65 -0.24 19.97
C ILE A 110 1.31 0.74 21.09
N ALA A 111 0.14 1.38 20.99
CA ALA A 111 -0.22 2.44 21.92
C ALA A 111 -0.62 1.94 23.31
N TYR A 112 -1.44 0.89 23.36
CA TYR A 112 -2.13 0.50 24.60
C TYR A 112 -1.75 -0.89 25.11
N PHE A 113 -1.19 -1.76 24.26
CA PHE A 113 -0.94 -3.17 24.60
C PHE A 113 0.54 -3.56 24.54
N ARG A 114 1.46 -2.59 24.65
CA ARG A 114 2.91 -2.81 24.59
C ARG A 114 3.34 -3.67 23.40
N SER A 115 2.73 -3.43 22.25
CA SER A 115 3.00 -4.16 20.99
C SER A 115 2.66 -5.65 21.03
N ASN A 116 1.73 -6.08 21.89
CA ASN A 116 1.27 -7.48 21.94
C ASN A 116 0.49 -7.88 20.67
N ALA A 117 0.67 -9.13 20.22
CA ALA A 117 -0.01 -9.70 19.05
C ALA A 117 0.09 -8.83 17.77
N LEU A 118 1.26 -8.24 17.54
CA LEU A 118 1.54 -7.36 16.40
C LEU A 118 1.87 -8.12 15.10
N THR A 119 2.43 -9.32 15.22
CA THR A 119 2.98 -10.11 14.10
C THR A 119 1.96 -10.33 12.98
N GLY A 120 0.72 -10.70 13.31
CA GLY A 120 -0.32 -10.95 12.30
C GLY A 120 -0.62 -9.70 11.45
N ALA A 121 -0.77 -8.53 12.08
CA ALA A 121 -1.00 -7.29 11.36
C ALA A 121 0.21 -6.88 10.49
N LEU A 122 1.43 -7.04 11.01
CA LEU A 122 2.65 -6.75 10.23
C LEU A 122 2.79 -7.68 9.03
N LEU A 123 2.44 -8.97 9.17
CA LEU A 123 2.46 -9.92 8.06
C LEU A 123 1.43 -9.55 6.99
N VAL A 124 0.22 -9.13 7.38
CA VAL A 124 -0.80 -8.66 6.42
C VAL A 124 -0.28 -7.43 5.67
N LEU A 125 0.21 -6.41 6.36
CA LEU A 125 0.74 -5.20 5.73
C LEU A 125 1.96 -5.50 4.84
N GLY A 126 2.86 -6.35 5.32
CA GLY A 126 4.02 -6.83 4.57
C GLY A 126 3.62 -7.61 3.31
N ALA A 127 2.59 -8.46 3.40
CA ALA A 127 2.08 -9.20 2.25
C ALA A 127 1.47 -8.27 1.19
N TRP A 128 0.69 -7.26 1.60
CA TRP A 128 0.18 -6.23 0.69
C TRP A 128 1.30 -5.44 0.01
N ALA A 129 2.31 -5.02 0.76
CA ALA A 129 3.49 -4.34 0.23
C ALA A 129 4.26 -5.22 -0.76
N ALA A 130 4.57 -6.46 -0.39
CA ALA A 130 5.31 -7.40 -1.22
C ALA A 130 4.55 -7.75 -2.50
N ALA A 131 3.26 -8.09 -2.39
CA ALA A 131 2.41 -8.38 -3.55
C ALA A 131 2.31 -7.16 -4.48
N GLY A 132 2.11 -5.97 -3.93
CA GLY A 132 2.07 -4.72 -4.69
C GLY A 132 3.38 -4.46 -5.45
N VAL A 133 4.52 -4.66 -4.80
CA VAL A 133 5.85 -4.54 -5.43
C VAL A 133 6.02 -5.55 -6.56
N VAL A 134 5.77 -6.84 -6.29
CA VAL A 134 5.94 -7.93 -7.27
C VAL A 134 5.07 -7.68 -8.49
N VAL A 135 3.77 -7.42 -8.31
CA VAL A 135 2.84 -7.18 -9.43
C VAL A 135 3.23 -5.92 -10.20
N THR A 136 3.62 -4.84 -9.53
CA THR A 136 4.08 -3.61 -10.21
C THR A 136 5.31 -3.86 -11.07
N LEU A 137 6.28 -4.63 -10.57
CA LEU A 137 7.49 -4.95 -11.31
C LEU A 137 7.18 -5.83 -12.53
N LEU A 138 6.38 -6.88 -12.37
CA LEU A 138 5.95 -7.75 -13.45
C LEU A 138 5.18 -6.99 -14.55
N ALA A 139 4.21 -6.16 -14.15
CA ALA A 139 3.44 -5.35 -15.09
C ALA A 139 4.31 -4.33 -15.84
N SER A 140 5.35 -3.80 -15.19
CA SER A 140 6.28 -2.87 -15.84
C SER A 140 7.23 -3.56 -16.83
N GLY A 141 7.66 -4.80 -16.54
CA GLY A 141 8.49 -5.62 -17.43
C GLY A 141 7.75 -5.98 -18.72
N GLN A 142 6.48 -6.38 -18.61
CA GLN A 142 5.68 -6.82 -19.75
C GLN A 142 5.42 -5.72 -20.79
N ARG A 143 5.33 -4.45 -20.37
CA ARG A 143 5.13 -3.31 -21.28
C ARG A 143 6.40 -2.96 -22.07
N ARG A 144 7.58 -3.09 -21.46
CA ARG A 144 8.86 -2.86 -22.14
C ARG A 144 9.10 -3.87 -23.26
N GLY A 145 8.74 -5.14 -23.05
CA GLY A 145 8.86 -6.18 -24.09
C GLY A 145 7.95 -5.94 -25.31
N ARG A 146 6.76 -5.34 -25.12
CA ARG A 146 5.82 -5.06 -26.22
C ARG A 146 6.16 -3.81 -27.05
N GLY A 147 6.80 -2.80 -26.46
CA GLY A 147 7.17 -1.57 -27.16
C GLY A 147 8.46 -1.66 -28.00
N GLY A 148 9.42 -2.51 -27.60
CA GLY A 148 10.71 -2.63 -28.29
C GLY A 148 10.66 -3.42 -29.61
N GLY A 149 9.77 -4.42 -29.72
CA GLY A 149 9.68 -5.27 -30.92
C GLY A 149 9.06 -4.57 -32.13
N ALA A 150 8.10 -3.68 -31.92
CA ALA A 150 7.41 -2.99 -33.02
C ALA A 150 8.27 -1.92 -33.70
N VAL A 151 9.07 -1.17 -32.92
CA VAL A 151 9.96 -0.12 -33.46
C VAL A 151 11.17 -0.72 -34.17
N GLY A 152 11.74 -1.81 -33.64
CA GLY A 152 12.85 -2.53 -34.28
C GLY A 152 12.45 -3.24 -35.59
N ALA A 153 11.22 -3.74 -35.68
CA ALA A 153 10.70 -4.32 -36.92
C ALA A 153 10.41 -3.25 -37.98
N ALA A 154 9.79 -2.12 -37.60
CA ALA A 154 9.46 -1.04 -38.52
C ALA A 154 10.70 -0.36 -39.15
N TRP A 155 11.82 -0.29 -38.42
CA TRP A 155 13.08 0.25 -38.94
C TRP A 155 13.82 -0.73 -39.87
N LYS A 156 13.55 -2.03 -39.73
CA LYS A 156 14.16 -3.06 -40.56
C LYS A 156 13.49 -3.19 -41.93
N ASP A 157 12.21 -2.83 -42.02
CA ASP A 157 11.41 -2.88 -43.25
C ASP A 157 11.36 -1.54 -44.02
N SER A 158 12.01 -0.48 -43.53
CA SER A 158 12.11 0.78 -44.28
C SER A 158 13.07 0.62 -45.47
N PRO A 159 12.68 1.00 -46.71
CA PRO A 159 13.57 0.96 -47.87
C PRO A 159 14.82 1.80 -47.63
N ASP A 160 15.97 1.28 -48.04
CA ASP A 160 17.22 2.03 -47.99
C ASP A 160 17.06 3.33 -48.79
N PRO A 161 17.33 4.50 -48.20
CA PRO A 161 17.07 5.80 -48.85
C PRO A 161 18.04 6.12 -50.01
N VAL A 162 18.76 5.13 -50.56
CA VAL A 162 19.85 5.31 -51.53
C VAL A 162 19.79 4.35 -52.73
N ALA A 163 18.66 3.70 -52.99
CA ALA A 163 18.44 2.91 -54.20
C ALA A 163 17.78 3.73 -55.33
#